data_AF-A0A2T6LI19-F1
#
_entry.id   AF-A0A2T6LI19-F1
#
_cell.length_a   1.000
_cell.length_b   1.000
_cell.length_c   1.000
_cell.angle_alpha   90.00
_cell.angle_beta   90.00
_cell.angle_gamma   90.00
#
_symmetry.space_group_name_H-M   'P 1'
#
loop_
_entity.id
_entity.type
_entity.pdbx_description
1 polymer ?
#
loop_
_entity_poly.entity_id
_entity_poly.type
_entity_poly.pdbx_seq_one_letter_code
_entity_poly.pdbx_strand_id
1 'polypeptide(L)'
;MAFLERIGFVETVDQEQARLAAAPAGSINYCLSTLPVTISGWPQDLLIELPWIEPRTDRRYRVVVVPIEYRRDALPDGVDQEPLPRRRHPGSWTCAVVSSDHPSYPVGGQRIVVSGAELARGKRIELR
;
A
#
# COMPACT_ATOMS: atom_id res chain seq x y z
N MET A 1 10.88 21.75 -25.32
CA MET A 1 10.52 20.55 -24.54
C MET A 1 10.96 20.77 -23.11
N ALA A 2 10.31 21.70 -22.40
CA ALA A 2 10.89 22.32 -21.20
C ALA A 2 9.75 22.74 -20.27
N PHE A 3 9.54 21.96 -19.20
CA PHE A 3 8.84 22.28 -17.93
C PHE A 3 8.14 21.02 -17.37
N LEU A 4 7.46 20.24 -18.23
CA LEU A 4 6.72 19.03 -17.82
C LEU A 4 7.62 17.88 -17.35
N GLU A 5 8.82 17.71 -17.92
CA GLU A 5 9.80 16.72 -17.45
C GLU A 5 10.36 17.02 -16.06
N ARG A 6 10.24 18.29 -15.60
CA ARG A 6 10.76 18.77 -14.31
C ARG A 6 9.74 18.61 -13.16
N ILE A 7 8.46 18.42 -13.51
CA ILE A 7 7.40 18.04 -12.58
C ILE A 7 7.35 16.51 -12.65
N GLY A 8 8.18 15.83 -11.85
CA GLY A 8 8.33 14.37 -11.91
C GLY A 8 6.97 13.68 -12.06
N PHE A 9 6.77 13.04 -13.22
CA PHE A 9 5.52 12.37 -13.57
C PHE A 9 5.17 11.36 -12.47
N VAL A 10 3.95 11.40 -11.95
CA VAL A 10 3.45 10.35 -11.04
C VAL A 10 2.94 9.20 -11.89
N GLU A 11 3.20 7.94 -11.48
CA GLU A 11 2.70 6.75 -12.17
C GLU A 11 1.19 6.87 -12.42
N THR A 12 0.77 6.57 -13.66
CA THR A 12 -0.64 6.33 -13.96
C THR A 12 -1.12 5.06 -13.26
N VAL A 13 -2.44 4.86 -13.18
CA VAL A 13 -3.02 3.63 -12.61
C VAL A 13 -2.49 2.40 -13.35
N ASP A 14 -2.45 2.46 -14.68
CA ASP A 14 -1.97 1.36 -15.53
C ASP A 14 -0.47 1.08 -15.31
N GLN A 15 0.35 2.12 -15.13
CA GLN A 15 1.78 1.97 -14.83
C GLN A 15 2.00 1.34 -13.45
N GLU A 16 1.23 1.75 -12.44
CA GLU A 16 1.30 1.17 -11.11
C GLU A 16 0.88 -0.31 -11.13
N GLN A 17 -0.21 -0.63 -11.83
CA GLN A 17 -0.67 -2.00 -12.02
C GLN A 17 0.36 -2.86 -12.74
N ALA A 18 0.95 -2.36 -13.84
CA ALA A 18 2.00 -3.08 -14.56
C ALA A 18 3.22 -3.35 -13.68
N ARG A 19 3.67 -2.37 -12.89
CA ARG A 19 4.79 -2.54 -11.95
C ARG A 19 4.47 -3.58 -10.87
N LEU A 20 3.25 -3.57 -10.33
CA LEU A 20 2.83 -4.55 -9.33
C LEU A 20 2.68 -5.96 -9.94
N ALA A 21 2.15 -6.06 -11.16
CA ALA A 21 1.96 -7.30 -11.91
C ALA A 21 3.28 -7.92 -12.39
N ALA A 22 4.36 -7.14 -12.47
CA ALA A 22 5.70 -7.65 -12.76
C ALA A 22 6.27 -8.54 -11.63
N ALA A 23 5.67 -8.51 -10.44
CA ALA A 23 6.03 -9.43 -9.36
C ALA A 23 5.54 -10.85 -9.66
N PRO A 24 6.20 -11.91 -9.16
CA PRO A 24 5.81 -13.29 -9.40
C PRO A 24 4.35 -13.56 -9.00
N ALA A 25 3.66 -14.40 -9.77
CA ALA A 25 2.33 -14.88 -9.41
C ALA A 25 2.33 -15.51 -8.00
N GLY A 26 1.34 -15.18 -7.18
CA GLY A 26 1.28 -15.58 -5.78
C GLY A 26 1.97 -14.61 -4.80
N SER A 27 2.75 -13.64 -5.28
CA SER A 27 3.30 -12.60 -4.41
C SER A 27 2.23 -11.59 -3.97
N ILE A 28 2.49 -10.91 -2.85
CA ILE A 28 1.65 -9.80 -2.35
C ILE A 28 1.45 -8.73 -3.43
N ASN A 29 2.53 -8.31 -4.08
CA ASN A 29 2.47 -7.26 -5.09
C ASN A 29 1.63 -7.68 -6.29
N TYR A 30 1.76 -8.93 -6.75
CA TYR A 30 0.92 -9.46 -7.81
C TYR A 30 -0.57 -9.44 -7.41
N CYS A 31 -0.90 -9.88 -6.20
CA CYS A 31 -2.27 -9.82 -5.67
C CYS A 31 -2.79 -8.37 -5.62
N LEU A 32 -1.98 -7.41 -5.18
CA LEU A 32 -2.38 -5.99 -5.15
C LEU A 32 -2.63 -5.43 -6.56
N SER A 33 -1.94 -5.94 -7.59
CA SER A 33 -2.13 -5.46 -8.97
C SER A 33 -3.55 -5.69 -9.50
N THR A 34 -4.24 -6.73 -9.01
CA THR A 34 -5.59 -7.10 -9.44
C THR A 34 -6.70 -6.38 -8.69
N LEU A 35 -6.36 -5.66 -7.62
CA LEU A 35 -7.32 -4.99 -6.75
C LEU A 35 -7.52 -3.51 -7.14
N PRO A 36 -8.77 -3.01 -7.08
CA PRO A 36 -9.05 -1.62 -7.36
C PRO A 36 -8.52 -0.71 -6.23
N VAL A 37 -8.10 0.51 -6.61
CA VAL A 37 -7.83 1.56 -5.63
C VAL A 37 -9.15 2.10 -5.10
N THR A 38 -9.35 1.99 -3.80
CA THR A 38 -10.58 2.36 -3.07
C THR A 38 -10.38 3.58 -2.19
N ILE A 39 -9.13 3.86 -1.79
CA ILE A 39 -8.78 4.99 -0.93
C ILE A 39 -7.90 5.94 -1.74
N SER A 40 -8.53 6.98 -2.29
CA SER A 40 -7.85 8.08 -2.98
C SER A 40 -7.63 9.24 -2.00
N GLY A 41 -6.52 9.22 -1.26
CA GLY A 41 -6.20 10.27 -0.30
C GLY A 41 -5.09 9.89 0.67
N TRP A 42 -4.81 10.80 1.60
CA TRP A 42 -3.86 10.54 2.70
C TRP A 42 -4.53 9.60 3.71
N PRO A 43 -3.99 8.38 3.95
CA PRO A 43 -4.71 7.35 4.70
C PRO A 43 -4.58 7.50 6.23
N GLN A 44 -3.89 8.55 6.70
CA GLN A 44 -3.63 8.79 8.11
C GLN A 44 -4.93 8.88 8.92
N ASP A 45 -4.94 8.23 10.09
CA ASP A 45 -6.06 8.20 11.04
C ASP A 45 -7.36 7.56 10.50
N LEU A 46 -7.34 6.98 9.29
CA LEU A 46 -8.47 6.21 8.76
C LEU A 46 -8.48 4.80 9.32
N LEU A 47 -9.69 4.27 9.56
CA LEU A 47 -9.89 2.84 9.79
C LEU A 47 -9.92 2.10 8.46
N ILE A 48 -8.93 1.23 8.23
CA ILE A 48 -8.75 0.53 6.96
C ILE A 48 -8.68 -0.98 7.22
N GLU A 49 -9.61 -1.73 6.63
CA GLU A 49 -9.51 -3.19 6.53
C GLU A 49 -8.55 -3.54 5.39
N LEU A 50 -7.47 -4.26 5.72
CA LEU A 50 -6.45 -4.65 4.74
C LEU A 50 -6.98 -5.74 3.81
N PRO A 51 -6.55 -5.76 2.53
CA PRO A 51 -7.01 -6.73 1.54
C PRO A 51 -6.28 -8.09 1.71
N TRP A 52 -6.41 -8.72 2.88
CA TRP A 52 -5.77 -10.00 3.19
C TRP A 52 -6.66 -11.16 2.73
N ILE A 53 -6.60 -11.37 1.42
CA ILE A 53 -7.29 -12.44 0.70
C ILE A 53 -6.27 -13.38 0.07
N GLU A 54 -6.72 -14.58 -0.32
CA GLU A 54 -5.91 -15.50 -1.14
C GLU A 54 -5.40 -14.79 -2.42
N PRO A 55 -4.15 -15.05 -2.84
CA PRO A 55 -3.21 -16.06 -2.34
C PRO A 55 -2.27 -15.54 -1.23
N ARG A 56 -2.42 -14.29 -0.76
CA ARG A 56 -1.54 -13.71 0.26
C ARG A 56 -1.59 -14.46 1.58
N THR A 57 -2.77 -14.96 1.92
CA THR A 57 -3.04 -15.75 3.12
C THR A 57 -3.72 -17.06 2.72
N ASP A 58 -3.59 -18.08 3.57
CA ASP A 58 -4.21 -19.41 3.42
C ASP A 58 -5.74 -19.39 3.52
N ARG A 59 -6.28 -18.33 4.12
CA ARG A 59 -7.70 -18.03 4.20
C ARG A 59 -7.91 -16.53 4.34
N ARG A 60 -9.15 -16.07 4.21
CA ARG A 60 -9.49 -14.66 4.45
C ARG A 60 -9.36 -14.32 5.94
N TYR A 61 -8.58 -13.29 6.22
CA TYR A 61 -8.49 -12.68 7.55
C TYR A 61 -8.98 -11.24 7.50
N ARG A 62 -9.74 -10.84 8.52
CA ARG A 62 -10.13 -9.46 8.74
C ARG A 62 -9.11 -8.79 9.64
N VAL A 63 -8.23 -7.97 9.05
CA VAL A 63 -7.29 -7.12 9.79
C VAL A 63 -7.62 -5.66 9.52
N VAL A 64 -8.04 -4.95 10.56
CA VAL A 64 -8.35 -3.52 10.55
C VAL A 64 -7.23 -2.76 11.24
N VAL A 65 -6.72 -1.75 10.56
CA VAL A 65 -5.61 -0.93 11.02
C VAL A 65 -5.91 0.55 10.95
N VAL A 66 -5.15 1.33 11.73
CA VAL A 66 -5.08 2.79 11.65
C VAL A 66 -3.65 3.18 11.27
N PRO A 67 -3.42 3.82 10.11
CA PRO A 67 -2.11 4.35 9.72
C PRO A 67 -1.75 5.56 10.59
N ILE A 68 -0.58 5.52 11.22
CA ILE A 68 -0.13 6.53 12.20
C ILE A 68 1.07 7.32 11.66
N GLU A 69 2.08 6.63 11.14
CA GLU A 69 3.35 7.25 10.74
C GLU A 69 3.76 6.83 9.33
N TYR A 70 4.01 7.82 8.47
CA TYR A 70 4.49 7.59 7.11
C TYR A 70 6.01 7.41 7.06
N ARG A 71 6.45 6.35 6.38
CA ARG A 71 7.84 6.03 6.10
C ARG A 71 8.07 6.10 4.60
N ARG A 72 8.94 7.03 4.18
CA ARG A 72 9.37 7.11 2.78
C ARG A 72 10.18 5.87 2.42
N ASP A 73 10.02 5.38 1.19
CA ASP A 73 10.90 4.35 0.63
C ASP A 73 12.36 4.86 0.67
N ALA A 74 13.29 4.00 1.04
CA ALA A 74 14.71 4.30 0.91
C ALA A 74 15.03 4.48 -0.57
N LEU A 75 15.67 5.60 -0.92
CA LEU A 75 16.26 5.76 -2.24
C LEU A 75 17.42 4.77 -2.34
N PRO A 76 17.56 3.99 -3.43
CA PRO A 76 18.73 3.15 -3.60
C PRO A 76 19.99 4.02 -3.63
N ASP A 77 21.03 3.61 -2.90
CA ASP A 77 22.32 4.28 -2.90
C ASP A 77 22.89 4.31 -4.33
N GLY A 78 23.25 5.50 -4.81
CA GLY A 78 23.92 5.69 -6.10
C GLY A 78 23.01 5.96 -7.31
N VAL A 79 21.70 6.18 -7.13
CA VAL A 79 20.82 6.59 -8.24
C VAL A 79 20.71 8.12 -8.29
N ASP A 80 21.62 8.76 -9.03
CA ASP A 80 21.40 10.12 -9.54
C ASP A 80 20.32 10.04 -10.63
N GLN A 81 19.05 10.08 -10.19
CA GLN A 81 17.81 10.34 -10.94
C GLN A 81 17.78 9.87 -12.40
N GLU A 82 17.44 8.60 -12.64
CA GLU A 82 16.72 8.25 -13.88
C GLU A 82 15.24 8.66 -13.76
N PRO A 83 14.61 9.18 -14.83
CA PRO A 83 13.29 9.79 -14.84
C PRO A 83 12.18 8.73 -14.82
N LEU A 84 12.26 7.77 -13.91
CA LEU A 84 11.14 6.87 -13.67
C LEU A 84 10.00 7.68 -13.04
N PRO A 85 8.74 7.47 -13.48
CA PRO A 85 7.62 8.13 -12.86
C PRO A 85 7.60 7.80 -11.37
N ARG A 86 7.40 8.82 -10.53
CA ARG A 86 7.25 8.67 -9.09
C ARG A 86 6.10 7.73 -8.81
N ARG A 87 6.32 6.72 -7.96
CA ARG A 87 5.26 5.78 -7.57
C ARG A 87 4.03 6.53 -7.07
N ARG A 88 2.85 6.08 -7.50
CA ARG A 88 1.56 6.69 -7.13
C ARG A 88 1.26 6.56 -5.64
N HIS A 89 1.58 5.40 -5.06
CA HIS A 89 1.45 5.09 -3.64
C HIS A 89 2.81 4.68 -3.07
N PRO A 90 3.75 5.63 -2.92
CA PRO A 90 5.11 5.33 -2.45
C PRO A 90 5.13 5.09 -0.95
N GLY A 91 6.20 4.47 -0.48
CA GLY A 91 6.47 4.32 0.94
C GLY A 91 5.60 3.28 1.63
N SER A 92 5.72 3.29 2.95
CA SER A 92 4.99 2.44 3.85
C SER A 92 4.49 3.22 5.05
N TRP A 93 3.56 2.64 5.78
CA TRP A 93 2.95 3.23 6.96
C TRP A 93 3.11 2.30 8.13
N THR A 94 3.50 2.86 9.26
CA THR A 94 3.34 2.20 10.55
C THR A 94 1.88 2.29 10.92
N CYS A 95 1.22 1.14 11.01
CA CYS A 95 -0.20 1.05 11.30
C CYS A 95 -0.41 0.33 12.63
N ALA A 96 -1.30 0.84 13.48
CA ALA A 96 -1.74 0.12 14.66
C ALA A 96 -2.90 -0.80 14.30
N VAL A 97 -2.82 -2.06 14.73
CA VAL A 97 -3.91 -3.03 14.58
C VAL A 97 -4.98 -2.74 15.65
N VAL A 98 -6.20 -2.44 15.19
CA VAL A 98 -7.35 -2.11 16.06
C VAL A 98 -8.40 -3.22 16.11
N SER A 99 -8.45 -4.09 15.10
CA SER A 99 -9.29 -5.30 15.09
C SER A 99 -8.63 -6.34 14.20
N SER A 100 -8.58 -7.60 14.62
CA SER A 100 -7.94 -8.66 13.85
C SER A 100 -8.43 -10.04 14.28
N ASP A 101 -8.66 -10.91 13.31
CA ASP A 101 -8.87 -12.35 13.50
C ASP A 101 -7.62 -13.19 13.10
N HIS A 102 -6.53 -12.51 12.69
CA HIS A 102 -5.31 -13.17 12.27
C HIS A 102 -4.43 -13.54 13.48
N PRO A 103 -3.98 -14.81 13.62
CA PRO A 103 -3.25 -15.28 14.81
C PRO A 103 -1.94 -14.52 15.06
N SER A 104 -1.22 -14.16 14.01
CA SER A 104 0.04 -13.41 14.10
C SER A 104 -0.09 -11.90 14.35
N TYR A 105 -1.32 -11.34 14.28
CA TYR A 105 -1.55 -9.91 14.43
C TYR A 105 -2.70 -9.64 15.40
N PRO A 106 -2.58 -10.05 16.69
CA PRO A 106 -3.61 -9.83 17.69
C PRO A 106 -3.93 -8.34 17.92
N VAL A 107 -5.15 -8.10 18.40
CA VAL A 107 -5.60 -6.79 18.87
C VAL A 107 -4.86 -6.44 20.16
N GLY A 108 -4.37 -5.19 20.28
CA GLY A 108 -3.67 -4.75 21.49
C GLY A 108 -2.52 -3.77 21.26
N GLY A 109 -2.54 -2.99 20.18
CA GLY A 109 -1.52 -1.98 19.91
C GLY A 109 -0.27 -2.50 19.19
N GLN A 110 -0.32 -3.71 18.64
CA GLN A 110 0.73 -4.18 17.72
C GLN A 110 0.81 -3.25 16.51
N ARG A 111 2.04 -2.84 16.19
CA ARG A 111 2.33 -1.99 15.04
C ARG A 111 2.89 -2.84 13.92
N ILE A 112 2.32 -2.70 12.73
CA ILE A 112 2.79 -3.36 11.52
C ILE A 112 3.17 -2.33 10.47
N VAL A 113 4.05 -2.72 9.56
CA VAL A 113 4.40 -1.89 8.41
C VAL A 113 3.59 -2.36 7.21
N VAL A 114 2.81 -1.46 6.64
CA VAL A 114 1.92 -1.73 5.50
C VAL A 114 2.32 -0.81 4.35
N SER A 115 2.42 -1.34 3.13
CA SER A 115 2.76 -0.50 1.97
C SER A 115 1.64 0.50 1.65
N GLY A 116 1.99 1.67 1.11
CA GLY A 116 0.99 2.63 0.64
C GLY A 116 0.04 2.02 -0.40
N ALA A 117 0.57 1.18 -1.29
CA ALA A 117 -0.21 0.46 -2.31
C ALA A 117 -1.25 -0.50 -1.72
N GLU A 118 -0.93 -1.15 -0.59
CA GLU A 118 -1.85 -2.03 0.13
C GLU A 118 -2.94 -1.23 0.85
N LEU A 119 -2.59 -0.13 1.52
CA LEU A 119 -3.59 0.74 2.16
C LEU A 119 -4.55 1.34 1.14
N ALA A 120 -4.05 1.79 -0.02
CA ALA A 120 -4.86 2.37 -1.08
C ALA A 120 -5.94 1.42 -1.64
N ARG A 121 -5.71 0.11 -1.51
CA ARG A 121 -6.58 -0.99 -1.96
C ARG A 121 -7.36 -1.65 -0.82
N GLY A 122 -7.21 -1.14 0.40
CA GLY A 122 -7.97 -1.58 1.57
C GLY A 122 -9.38 -1.01 1.59
N LYS A 123 -10.24 -1.53 2.45
CA LYS A 123 -11.61 -1.04 2.60
C LYS A 123 -11.69 -0.06 3.77
N ARG A 124 -12.13 1.17 3.52
CA ARG A 124 -12.42 2.14 4.60
C ARG A 124 -13.60 1.66 5.44
N ILE A 125 -13.43 1.67 6.75
CA ILE A 125 -14.47 1.36 7.72
C ILE A 125 -15.00 2.68 8.31
N GLU A 126 -16.32 2.83 8.29
CA GLU A 126 -17.00 3.95 8.93
C GLU A 126 -17.59 3.47 10.26
N LEU A 127 -17.32 4.20 11.33
CA LEU A 127 -18.00 4.02 12.61
C LEU A 127 -19.35 4.74 12.50
N ARG A 128 -20.44 3.99 12.62
CA ARG A 128 -21.80 4.52 12.74
C ARG A 128 -22.16 4.74 14.20
#